data_AF-A0A0S6VTV0-F1
#
_entry.id   AF-A0A0S6VTV0-F1
#
_cell.length_a   1.000
_cell.length_b   1.000
_cell.length_c   1.000
_cell.angle_alpha   90.00
_cell.angle_beta   90.00
_cell.angle_gamma   90.00
#
_symmetry.space_group_name_H-M   'P 1'
#
loop_
_entity.id
_entity.type
_entity.pdbx_description
1 polymer ?
#
loop_
_entity_poly.entity_id
_entity_poly.type
_entity_poly.pdbx_seq_one_letter_code
_entity_poly.pdbx_strand_id
1 'polypeptide(L)' 'MKYWLDTDHFPTNDIWIAAIARAHRLTLVTNDEQFKYIDGVTLESWLE' A
#
# COMPACT_ATOMS: atom_id res chain seq x y z
N MET A 1 14.90 2.82 4.99
CA MET A 1 14.55 1.54 4.33
C MET A 1 15.01 0.35 5.18
N LYS A 2 14.67 0.34 6.48
CA LYS A 2 15.12 -0.67 7.45
C LYS A 2 13.93 -1.33 8.20
N TYR A 3 12.70 -0.90 7.91
CA TYR A 3 11.50 -1.33 8.64
C TYR A 3 10.73 -2.48 7.96
N TRP A 4 11.23 -3.04 6.86
CA TRP A 4 10.44 -3.90 5.97
C TRP A 4 10.79 -5.40 6.02
N LEU A 5 11.75 -5.83 6.85
CA LEU A 5 12.28 -7.20 6.75
C LEU A 5 11.90 -8.17 7.87
N ASP A 6 11.39 -7.72 9.02
CA ASP A 6 11.44 -8.61 10.20
C ASP A 6 10.12 -9.05 10.87
N THR A 7 8.91 -8.52 10.62
CA THR A 7 7.74 -9.06 11.38
C THR A 7 6.32 -8.99 10.79
N ASP A 8 6.08 -8.56 9.56
CA ASP A 8 4.84 -8.87 8.83
C ASP A 8 5.13 -8.57 7.35
N HIS A 9 5.14 -9.61 6.51
CA HIS A 9 5.50 -9.47 5.11
C HIS A 9 4.44 -8.62 4.42
N PHE A 10 4.82 -7.46 3.88
CA PHE A 10 4.11 -6.93 2.73
C PHE A 10 4.38 -7.88 1.58
N PRO A 11 3.36 -8.58 1.04
CA PRO A 11 3.50 -9.35 -0.17
C PRO A 11 4.20 -8.52 -1.26
N THR A 12 5.11 -9.14 -2.01
CA THR A 12 5.86 -8.44 -3.08
C THR A 12 4.93 -7.68 -4.03
N ASN A 13 3.76 -8.24 -4.34
CA ASN A 13 2.73 -7.59 -5.16
C ASN A 13 2.19 -6.29 -4.55
N ASP A 14 2.05 -6.19 -3.24
CA ASP A 14 1.48 -5.01 -2.58
C ASP A 14 2.41 -3.82 -2.68
N ILE A 15 3.73 -4.06 -2.61
CA ILE A 15 4.75 -3.03 -2.87
C ILE A 15 4.66 -2.53 -4.32
N TRP A 16 4.51 -3.42 -5.30
CA TRP A 16 4.39 -3.02 -6.70
C TRP A 16 3.10 -2.24 -6.97
N ILE A 17 1.98 -2.68 -6.40
CA ILE A 17 0.68 -2.00 -6.51
C ILE A 17 0.79 -0.58 -5.93
N ALA A 18 1.33 -0.45 -4.72
CA ALA A 18 1.53 0.85 -4.07
C ALA A 18 2.47 1.77 -4.86
N ALA A 19 3.55 1.21 -5.43
CA ALA A 19 4.49 1.96 -6.26
C ALA A 19 3.82 2.53 -7.52
N ILE A 20 2.99 1.73 -8.20
CA ILE A 20 2.24 2.18 -9.38
C ILE A 20 1.24 3.27 -8.99
N ALA A 21 0.46 3.07 -7.94
CA ALA A 21 -0.52 4.05 -7.48
C ALA A 21 0.15 5.39 -7.16
N ARG A 22 1.26 5.36 -6.42
CA ARG A 22 2.04 6.56 -6.07
C ARG A 22 2.64 7.24 -7.31
N ALA A 23 3.31 6.50 -8.19
CA ALA A 23 3.99 7.05 -9.36
C ALA A 23 3.02 7.78 -10.31
N HIS A 24 1.77 7.31 -10.37
CA HIS A 24 0.73 7.87 -11.24
C HIS A 24 -0.30 8.75 -10.51
N ARG A 25 -0.13 8.99 -9.20
CA ARG A 25 -1.07 9.76 -8.36
C ARG A 25 -2.50 9.21 -8.42
N LEU A 26 -2.63 7.89 -8.38
CA LEU A 26 -3.92 7.19 -8.35
C LEU A 26 -4.37 6.97 -6.89
N THR A 27 -5.69 6.88 -6.70
CA THR A 27 -6.27 6.34 -5.46
C THR A 27 -6.22 4.81 -5.52
N LEU A 28 -5.61 4.19 -4.52
CA LEU A 28 -5.64 2.75 -4.34
C LEU A 28 -6.87 2.38 -3.49
N VAL A 29 -7.84 1.75 -4.14
CA VAL A 29 -9.00 1.19 -3.46
C VAL A 29 -8.62 -0.18 -2.91
N THR A 30 -8.71 -0.36 -1.59
CA THR A 30 -8.38 -1.63 -0.94
C THR A 30 -9.08 -1.75 0.42
N ASN A 31 -9.31 -2.99 0.85
CA ASN A 31 -9.75 -3.31 2.21
C ASN A 31 -8.59 -3.80 3.09
N ASP A 32 -7.39 -3.89 2.51
CA ASP A 32 -6.19 -4.29 3.24
C ASP A 32 -5.61 -3.09 4.01
N GLU A 33 -5.71 -3.15 5.33
CA GLU A 33 -5.23 -2.08 6.19
C GLU A 33 -3.71 -1.90 6.17
N GLN A 34 -2.93 -2.87 5.69
CA GLN A 34 -1.47 -2.73 5.68
C GLN A 34 -1.04 -1.52 4.87
N PHE A 35 -1.72 -1.21 3.76
CA PHE A 35 -1.39 -0.08 2.88
C PHE A 35 -1.41 1.29 3.57
N LYS A 36 -2.07 1.44 4.73
CA LYS A 36 -2.06 2.68 5.52
C LYS A 36 -0.67 3.09 6.01
N TYR A 37 0.28 2.15 6.03
CA TYR A 37 1.68 2.40 6.41
C TYR A 37 2.58 2.80 5.24
N ILE A 38 2.05 2.89 4.02
CA ILE A 38 2.81 3.32 2.83
C ILE A 38 2.61 4.82 2.59
N ASP A 39 3.64 5.59 2.88
CA ASP A 39 3.64 7.04 2.66
C ASP A 39 3.41 7.42 1.18
N GLY A 40 2.53 8.39 0.96
CA GLY A 40 2.30 9.02 -0.34
C GLY A 40 1.39 8.23 -1.29
N VAL A 41 0.67 7.24 -0.78
CA VAL A 41 -0.44 6.58 -1.49
C VAL A 41 -1.77 7.11 -0.95
N THR A 42 -2.68 7.51 -1.83
CA THR A 42 -4.05 7.86 -1.46
C THR A 42 -4.88 6.57 -1.39
N LEU A 43 -5.63 6.37 -0.30
CA LEU A 43 -6.41 5.16 -0.07
C LEU A 43 -7.91 5.44 -0.03
N GLU A 44 -8.69 4.44 -0.43
CA GLU A 44 -10.14 4.42 -0.32
C GLU A 44 -10.62 2.99 0.01
N SER A 45 -11.67 2.86 0.82
CA SER A 45 -12.36 1.60 1.08
C SER A 45 -13.76 1.67 0.47
N TRP A 46 -14.20 0.58 -0.14
CA TRP A 46 -15.56 0.45 -0.70
C TRP A 46 -16.48 -0.44 0.13
N LEU A 47 -15.98 -1.01 1.22
CA LEU A 47 -16.86 -1.62 2.21
C LEU A 47 -17.49 -0.50 3.05
N GLU A 48 -18.81 -0.39 2.99
CA GLU A 48 -19.64 0.43 3.90
C GLU A 48 -19.54 -0.07 5.35
#